data_AF-A0A090WTJ1-F1
#
_entry.id   AF-A0A090WTJ1-F1
#
_cell.length_a   1.000
_cell.length_b   1.000
_cell.length_c   1.000
_cell.angle_alpha   90.00
_cell.angle_beta   90.00
_cell.angle_gamma   90.00
#
_symmetry.space_group_name_H-M   'P 1'
#
loop_
_entity.id
_entity.type
_entity.pdbx_description
1 polymer ?
#
loop_
_entity_poly.entity_id
_entity_poly.type
_entity_poly.pdbx_seq_one_letter_code
_entity_poly.pdbx_strand_id
1 'polypeptide(L)'
;MSLTKSFFDLTKYMSKDEEFGAFWDIIYNEYLSTKSLLLKLTGYKELMENEPAGRASIQVRESIVLPLLTIQQYALKKIQELEKAEVRDEEQIKIFEKIVTRSLFGNINASRNSA
;
A
#
# COMPACT_ATOMS: atom_id res chain seq x y z
N MET A 1 2.12 11.01 -11.32
CA MET A 1 1.12 9.91 -11.26
C MET A 1 1.50 8.87 -10.21
N SER A 2 2.69 8.28 -10.25
CA SER A 2 3.11 7.23 -9.31
C SER A 2 3.04 7.66 -7.83
N LEU A 3 3.57 8.84 -7.50
CA LEU A 3 3.47 9.43 -6.15
C LEU A 3 2.03 9.67 -5.67
N THR A 4 1.08 9.84 -6.59
CA THR A 4 -0.35 10.02 -6.28
C THR A 4 -1.02 8.71 -5.88
N LYS A 5 -0.48 7.57 -6.33
CA LYS A 5 -0.96 6.21 -6.02
C LYS A 5 -0.28 5.62 -4.77
N SER A 6 0.77 6.24 -4.25
CA SER A 6 1.50 5.72 -3.09
C SER A 6 0.70 5.91 -1.78
N PHE A 7 0.53 4.85 -0.99
CA PHE A 7 -0.17 4.87 0.29
C PHE A 7 0.68 4.25 1.42
N PHE A 8 1.47 5.09 2.10
CA PHE A 8 2.42 4.66 3.12
C PHE A 8 1.78 4.21 4.45
N ASP A 9 0.57 4.68 4.77
CA ASP A 9 -0.09 4.31 6.03
C ASP A 9 -0.32 2.79 6.15
N LEU A 10 -0.45 2.08 5.02
CA LEU A 10 -0.58 0.62 4.98
C LEU A 10 0.64 -0.11 5.59
N THR A 11 1.84 0.42 5.35
CA THR A 11 3.11 -0.19 5.80
C THR A 11 3.76 0.58 6.94
N LYS A 12 3.16 1.67 7.42
CA LYS A 12 3.70 2.54 8.48
C LYS A 12 4.05 1.81 9.78
N TYR A 13 3.38 0.71 10.09
CA TYR A 13 3.74 -0.10 11.25
C TYR A 13 5.17 -0.66 11.16
N MET A 14 5.72 -0.84 9.95
CA MET A 14 7.09 -1.30 9.73
C MET A 14 8.13 -0.30 10.20
N SER A 15 7.80 0.99 10.33
CA SER A 15 8.73 1.99 10.88
C SER A 15 9.13 1.70 12.34
N LYS A 16 8.38 0.82 13.01
CA LYS A 16 8.64 0.38 14.39
C LYS A 16 9.33 -0.98 14.47
N ASP A 17 9.61 -1.61 13.32
CA ASP A 17 10.29 -2.89 13.26
C ASP A 17 11.78 -2.72 13.61
N GLU A 18 12.31 -3.61 14.45
CA GLU A 18 13.70 -3.50 14.96
C GLU A 18 14.74 -3.71 13.85
N GLU A 19 14.44 -4.53 12.84
CA GLU A 19 15.35 -4.85 11.74
C GLU A 19 15.12 -3.92 10.56
N PHE A 20 13.86 -3.68 10.19
CA PHE A 20 13.50 -2.99 8.94
C PHE A 20 13.00 -1.55 9.11
N GLY A 21 12.82 -1.06 10.34
CA GLY A 21 12.26 0.27 10.60
C GLY A 21 13.09 1.40 10.02
N ALA A 22 14.41 1.37 10.25
CA ALA A 22 15.32 2.38 9.71
C ALA A 22 15.32 2.40 8.17
N PHE A 23 15.19 1.23 7.53
CA PHE A 23 15.10 1.15 6.06
C PHE A 23 13.78 1.72 5.53
N TRP A 24 12.66 1.43 6.21
CA TRP A 24 11.36 1.99 5.85
C TRP A 24 11.38 3.53 5.94
N ASP A 25 11.99 4.09 6.99
CA ASP A 25 12.09 5.53 7.19
C ASP A 25 12.88 6.23 6.06
N ILE A 26 13.94 5.60 5.54
CA ILE A 26 14.69 6.12 4.38
C ILE A 26 13.75 6.27 3.18
N ILE A 27 12.96 5.24 2.86
CA ILE A 27 12.03 5.25 1.73
C ILE A 27 10.95 6.32 1.91
N TYR A 28 10.39 6.43 3.12
CA TYR A 28 9.35 7.42 3.41
C TYR A 28 9.87 8.85 3.33
N ASN A 29 11.06 9.11 3.88
CA ASN A 29 11.69 10.43 3.81
C ASN A 29 12.05 10.83 2.38
N GLU A 30 12.49 9.87 1.56
CA GLU A 30 12.73 10.09 0.13
C GLU A 30 11.42 10.45 -0.61
N TYR A 31 10.33 9.74 -0.34
CA TYR A 31 9.01 10.07 -0.88
C TYR A 31 8.59 11.50 -0.53
N LEU A 32 8.72 11.91 0.73
CA LEU A 32 8.36 13.26 1.18
C LEU A 32 9.23 14.33 0.51
N SER A 33 10.53 14.10 0.43
CA SER A 33 11.50 15.00 -0.19
C SER A 33 11.22 15.16 -1.68
N THR A 34 11.05 14.05 -2.40
CA THR A 34 10.70 14.03 -3.82
C THR A 34 9.39 14.77 -4.08
N LYS A 35 8.34 14.50 -3.28
CA LYS A 35 7.04 15.18 -3.42
C LYS A 35 7.18 16.70 -3.23
N SER A 36 7.90 17.13 -2.20
CA SER A 36 8.11 18.55 -1.90
C SER A 36 8.86 19.26 -3.04
N LEU A 37 9.96 18.68 -3.50
CA LEU A 37 10.76 19.24 -4.59
C LEU A 37 9.96 19.33 -5.90
N LEU A 38 9.15 18.32 -6.19
CA LEU A 38 8.35 18.29 -7.41
C LEU A 38 7.28 19.40 -7.41
N LEU A 39 6.57 19.59 -6.30
CA LEU A 39 5.59 20.68 -6.17
C LEU A 39 6.26 22.06 -6.24
N LYS A 40 7.44 22.21 -5.63
CA LYS A 40 8.22 23.45 -5.71
C LYS A 40 8.67 23.75 -7.14
N LEU A 41 9.12 22.74 -7.88
CA LEU A 41 9.59 22.88 -9.26
C LEU A 41 8.46 23.25 -10.22
N THR A 42 7.28 22.64 -10.07
CA THR A 42 6.14 22.89 -10.97
C THR A 42 5.30 24.10 -10.56
N GLY A 43 5.43 24.58 -9.32
CA GLY A 43 4.55 25.60 -8.74
C GLY A 43 3.14 25.10 -8.40
N TYR A 44 2.92 23.78 -8.40
CA TYR A 44 1.62 23.18 -8.08
C TYR A 44 1.43 23.07 -6.57
N LYS A 45 0.17 23.15 -6.14
CA LYS A 45 -0.27 22.91 -4.76
C LYS A 45 -0.46 21.43 -4.47
N GLU A 46 -0.75 20.65 -5.50
CA GLU A 46 -0.98 19.20 -5.36
C GLU A 46 -0.47 18.41 -6.57
N LEU A 47 -0.27 17.10 -6.36
CA LEU A 47 0.22 16.22 -7.41
C LEU A 47 -0.83 16.08 -8.52
N MET A 48 -0.38 16.11 -9.77
CA MET A 48 -1.24 16.04 -10.95
C MET A 48 -2.24 17.21 -11.06
N GLU A 49 -1.88 18.41 -10.57
CA GLU A 49 -2.74 19.62 -10.63
C GLU A 49 -3.28 19.89 -12.05
N ASN A 50 -2.41 19.73 -13.05
CA ASN A 50 -2.70 19.91 -14.47
C ASN A 50 -3.52 18.80 -15.13
N GLU A 51 -3.76 17.68 -14.45
CA GLU A 51 -4.46 16.49 -14.98
C GLU A 51 -5.66 16.10 -14.11
N PRO A 52 -6.69 16.96 -13.98
CA PRO A 52 -7.79 16.77 -13.04
C PRO A 52 -8.63 15.52 -13.34
N ALA A 53 -8.89 15.22 -14.62
CA ALA A 53 -9.61 14.01 -15.03
C ALA A 53 -8.83 12.73 -14.67
N GLY A 54 -7.52 12.73 -14.92
CA GLY A 54 -6.63 11.62 -14.55
C GLY A 54 -6.58 11.41 -13.03
N ARG A 55 -6.52 12.51 -12.27
CA ARG A 55 -6.52 12.46 -10.80
C ARG A 55 -7.83 11.91 -10.22
N ALA A 56 -8.96 12.38 -10.72
CA ALA A 56 -10.28 11.89 -10.30
C ALA A 56 -10.43 10.39 -10.61
N SER A 57 -9.98 9.95 -11.79
CA SER A 57 -9.97 8.52 -12.17
C SER A 57 -9.09 7.66 -11.24
N ILE A 58 -7.97 8.20 -10.75
CA ILE A 58 -7.13 7.52 -9.75
C ILE A 58 -7.87 7.43 -8.41
N GLN A 59 -8.41 8.55 -7.90
CA GLN A 59 -9.09 8.59 -6.61
C GLN A 59 -10.27 7.60 -6.52
N VAL A 60 -11.07 7.49 -7.59
CA VAL A 60 -12.18 6.51 -7.65
C VAL A 60 -11.67 5.07 -7.64
N ARG A 61 -10.51 4.79 -8.22
CA ARG A 61 -9.91 3.44 -8.17
C ARG A 61 -9.31 3.15 -6.80
N GLU A 62 -8.64 4.14 -6.20
CA GLU A 62 -8.05 4.00 -4.86
C GLU A 62 -9.11 3.72 -3.80
N SER A 63 -10.33 4.25 -3.91
CA SER A 63 -11.42 3.93 -2.96
C SER A 63 -11.83 2.44 -2.98
N ILE A 64 -11.55 1.73 -4.08
CA ILE A 64 -11.77 0.28 -4.22
C ILE A 64 -10.52 -0.50 -3.80
N VAL A 65 -9.32 -0.01 -4.15
CA VAL A 65 -8.04 -0.66 -3.87
C VAL A 65 -7.71 -0.63 -2.36
N LEU A 66 -7.92 0.48 -1.67
CA LEU A 66 -7.52 0.64 -0.26
C LEU A 66 -8.17 -0.38 0.68
N PRO A 67 -9.49 -0.69 0.60
CA PRO A 67 -10.09 -1.77 1.38
C PRO A 67 -9.47 -3.15 1.09
N LEU A 68 -9.22 -3.45 -0.19
CA LEU A 68 -8.63 -4.72 -0.60
C LEU A 68 -7.19 -4.87 -0.08
N LEU A 69 -6.38 -3.82 -0.16
CA LEU A 69 -5.04 -3.78 0.44
C LEU A 69 -5.08 -3.96 1.95
N THR A 70 -6.05 -3.33 2.63
CA THR A 70 -6.22 -3.46 4.08
C THR A 70 -6.57 -4.89 4.49
N ILE A 71 -7.52 -5.52 3.79
CA ILE A 71 -7.91 -6.92 4.00
C ILE A 71 -6.73 -7.85 3.72
N GLN A 72 -6.00 -7.61 2.63
CA GLN A 72 -4.81 -8.40 2.26
C GLN A 72 -3.74 -8.31 3.35
N GLN A 73 -3.42 -7.10 3.82
CA GLN A 73 -2.41 -6.88 4.85
C GLN A 73 -2.80 -7.53 6.18
N TYR A 74 -4.07 -7.43 6.56
CA TYR A 74 -4.59 -8.11 7.74
C TYR A 74 -4.43 -9.63 7.63
N ALA A 75 -4.80 -10.22 6.49
CA ALA A 75 -4.68 -11.65 6.25
C ALA A 75 -3.21 -12.11 6.28
N LEU A 76 -2.29 -11.35 5.67
CA LEU A 76 -0.84 -11.63 5.73
C LEU A 76 -0.31 -11.63 7.17
N LYS A 77 -0.70 -10.63 7.98
CA LYS A 77 -0.32 -10.60 9.40
C LYS A 77 -0.86 -11.80 10.16
N LYS A 78 -2.10 -12.21 9.89
CA LYS A 78 -2.72 -13.38 10.52
C LYS A 78 -2.00 -14.68 10.15
N ILE A 79 -1.58 -14.84 8.90
CA ILE A 79 -0.75 -15.99 8.48
C ILE A 79 0.56 -15.99 9.28
N GLN A 80 1.27 -14.87 9.35
CA GLN A 80 2.53 -14.77 10.12
C GLN A 80 2.35 -15.09 11.61
N GLU A 81 1.25 -14.65 12.22
CA GLU A 81 0.91 -14.97 13.62
C GLU A 81 0.65 -16.48 13.80
N LEU A 82 -0.11 -17.09 12.89
CA LEU A 82 -0.45 -18.51 12.94
C LEU A 82 0.73 -19.43 12.66
N GLU A 83 1.66 -19.02 11.79
CA GLU A 83 2.89 -19.77 11.51
C GLU A 83 3.87 -19.77 12.69
N LYS A 84 3.81 -18.74 13.55
CA LYS A 84 4.64 -18.62 14.76
C LYS A 84 4.00 -19.26 16.00
N ALA A 85 2.75 -19.70 15.92
CA ALA A 85 2.05 -20.31 17.05
C ALA A 85 2.62 -21.70 17.37
N GLU A 86 2.59 -22.09 18.66
CA GLU A 86 3.05 -23.42 19.10
C GLU A 86 2.27 -24.56 18.42
N VAL A 87 0.97 -24.35 18.18
CA VAL A 87 0.11 -25.26 17.44
C VAL A 87 -0.37 -24.58 16.17
N ARG A 88 -0.04 -25.18 15.03
CA ARG A 88 -0.36 -24.64 13.72
C ARG A 88 -1.79 -25.01 13.30
N ASP A 89 -2.65 -24.01 13.14
CA ASP A 89 -4.00 -24.18 12.58
C ASP A 89 -3.94 -24.10 11.04
N GLU A 90 -3.72 -25.25 10.41
CA GLU A 90 -3.62 -25.39 8.95
C GLU A 90 -4.91 -25.02 8.21
N GLU A 91 -6.08 -25.17 8.84
CA GLU A 91 -7.36 -24.81 8.22
C GLU A 91 -7.50 -23.28 8.17
N GLN A 92 -7.20 -22.61 9.28
CA GLN A 92 -7.27 -21.16 9.35
C GLN A 92 -6.22 -20.48 8.45
N ILE A 93 -5.01 -21.03 8.34
CA ILE A 93 -3.99 -20.54 7.41
C ILE A 93 -4.51 -20.57 5.97
N LYS A 94 -5.08 -21.71 5.52
CA LYS A 94 -5.65 -21.84 4.17
C LYS A 94 -6.77 -20.83 3.89
N ILE A 95 -7.58 -20.50 4.89
CA ILE A 95 -8.61 -19.47 4.76
C ILE A 95 -7.97 -18.11 4.50
N PHE A 96 -6.96 -17.71 5.28
CA PHE A 96 -6.28 -16.44 5.09
C PHE A 96 -5.49 -16.38 3.77
N GLU A 97 -4.84 -17.46 3.34
CA GLU A 97 -4.18 -17.54 2.02
C GLU A 97 -5.17 -17.30 0.88
N LYS A 98 -6.38 -17.86 0.99
CA LYS A 98 -7.46 -17.63 0.02
C LYS A 98 -7.91 -16.18 0.03
N ILE A 99 -7.99 -15.53 1.20
CA ILE A 99 -8.30 -14.10 1.31
C ILE A 99 -7.20 -13.26 0.63
N VAL A 100 -5.93 -13.52 0.92
CA VAL A 100 -4.78 -12.85 0.28
C VAL A 100 -4.90 -12.95 -1.25
N THR A 101 -5.08 -14.17 -1.76
CA THR A 101 -5.21 -14.43 -3.20
C THR A 101 -6.38 -13.67 -3.83
N ARG A 102 -7.55 -13.65 -3.18
CA ARG A 102 -8.74 -12.95 -3.69
C ARG A 102 -8.58 -11.44 -3.69
N SER A 103 -8.01 -10.87 -2.62
CA SER A 103 -7.71 -9.44 -2.56
C SER A 103 -6.67 -9.03 -3.60
N LEU A 104 -5.66 -9.87 -3.84
CA LEU A 104 -4.62 -9.63 -4.84
C LEU A 104 -5.21 -9.51 -6.26
N PHE A 105 -6.14 -10.38 -6.64
CA PHE A 105 -6.84 -10.27 -7.93
C PHE A 105 -7.61 -8.95 -8.06
N GLY A 106 -8.28 -8.51 -7.00
CA GLY A 106 -8.99 -7.23 -7.00
C GLY A 106 -8.02 -6.05 -7.16
N ASN A 107 -6.91 -6.07 -6.41
CA ASN A 107 -5.87 -5.05 -6.46
C ASN A 107 -5.25 -4.93 -7.86
N ILE A 108 -4.83 -6.04 -8.46
CA ILE A 108 -4.21 -6.06 -9.81
C ILE A 108 -5.17 -5.50 -10.87
N ASN A 109 -6.45 -5.89 -10.83
CA ASN A 109 -7.43 -5.44 -11.80
C ASN A 109 -7.74 -3.94 -11.67
N ALA A 110 -7.78 -3.41 -10.44
CA ALA A 110 -8.07 -2.02 -10.18
C ALA A 110 -6.85 -1.11 -10.40
N SER A 111 -5.63 -1.56 -10.04
CA SER A 111 -4.41 -0.77 -10.14
C SER A 111 -3.95 -0.53 -11.58
N ARG A 112 -4.34 -1.42 -12.53
CA ARG A 112 -3.87 -1.42 -13.92
C ARG A 112 -2.33 -1.29 -13.97
N ASN A 113 -1.81 -0.25 -14.63
CA ASN A 113 -0.40 0.09 -14.72
C ASN A 113 0.09 0.81 -13.45
N SER A 114 1.00 0.17 -12.73
CA SER A 114 1.59 0.63 -11.46
C SER A 114 2.86 1.48 -11.60
N ALA A 115 3.30 1.79 -12.83
CA ALA A 115 4.48 2.60 -13.09
C ALA A 115 4.36 3.99 -12.46
#